data_AF-A0A4Q4SRU8-F1
#
_entry.id   AF-A0A4Q4SRU8-F1
#
_cell.length_a   1.000
_cell.length_b   1.000
_cell.length_c   1.000
_cell.angle_alpha   90.00
_cell.angle_beta   90.00
_cell.angle_gamma   90.00
#
_symmetry.space_group_name_H-M   'P 1'
#
loop_
_entity.id
_entity.type
_entity.pdbx_description
1 polymer ?
#
loop_
_entity_poly.entity_id
_entity_poly.type
_entity_poly.pdbx_seq_one_letter_code
_entity_poly.pdbx_strand_id
1 'polypeptide(L)'
;MGWIRSAKRTSLIYAVSSVALPLTILAFFLWRTFVSSKNTTATPLDISRWRSQIETPKPKIFPCQTTHARIFPKRHGFAYSYLQCGFPIISSGTKYNGVEFPSGEDRTLGRWWLRVRAEDYLERGGGAFGFYWKLRTYLRAQHVEDSEWEYAYLVTAPRFFGYAFNPVSFWYVYDREHELKKMILEVNNTFGERRMYLLDGSSPSSPPRTSDSEQMSGSEGQESQVPVEAKSKFTDVWMKDFHVSPFNSRKGSYALKAQNPFPCVDYGNPMIDNTITLKSSKDHGKLVARLYSTGEAIDTEQLGLFGTMRFILSWWWVGFVTFPRIIREAFKIFFKRKLHVWFRPEVLTTSVGRLPTSAEITLYKVFRNYLHRLVEEAEVDFNITFQASIPNVPTNMVCPTHVPGRIRPKKNMEIRVLTPAFYSRLIHYTYTSEAIDPSTSAAFRALVDTPRREGHAANEKGPS
;
A
#
# COMPACT_ATOMS: atom_id res chain seq x y z
N MET A 1 54.89 40.13 -15.14
CA MET A 1 53.45 40.50 -15.08
C MET A 1 52.59 39.79 -16.15
N GLY A 2 52.80 38.48 -16.39
CA GLY A 2 52.16 37.76 -17.51
C GLY A 2 51.25 36.58 -17.13
N TRP A 3 51.15 36.21 -15.84
CA TRP A 3 50.49 34.96 -15.42
C TRP A 3 49.10 35.12 -14.79
N ILE A 4 48.63 36.36 -14.56
CA ILE A 4 47.34 36.62 -13.90
C ILE A 4 46.18 36.84 -14.89
N ARG A 5 46.45 36.99 -16.20
CA ARG A 5 45.40 37.25 -17.21
C ARG A 5 44.80 35.99 -17.87
N SER A 6 45.43 34.81 -17.75
CA SER A 6 44.92 33.57 -18.37
C SER A 6 43.80 32.90 -17.53
N ALA A 7 43.88 32.96 -16.20
CA ALA A 7 42.93 32.29 -15.31
C ALA A 7 41.52 32.91 -15.26
N LYS A 8 41.36 34.18 -15.66
CA LYS A 8 40.03 34.83 -15.72
C LYS A 8 39.26 34.54 -17.00
N ARG A 9 39.92 34.14 -18.10
CA ARG A 9 39.26 33.88 -19.39
C ARG A 9 38.71 32.46 -19.49
N THR A 10 39.38 31.47 -18.88
CA THR A 10 38.90 30.08 -18.82
C THR A 10 37.71 29.91 -17.89
N SER A 11 37.67 30.60 -16.73
CA SER A 11 36.54 30.53 -15.79
C SER A 11 35.21 31.04 -16.38
N LEU A 12 35.26 32.10 -17.20
CA LEU A 12 34.06 32.66 -17.83
C LEU A 12 33.48 31.74 -18.93
N ILE A 13 34.33 31.02 -19.66
CA ILE A 13 33.91 30.09 -20.73
C ILE A 13 33.25 28.83 -20.13
N TYR A 14 33.76 28.32 -18.99
CA TYR A 14 33.11 27.21 -18.28
C TYR A 14 31.79 27.63 -17.61
N ALA A 15 31.70 28.86 -17.09
CA ALA A 15 30.47 29.38 -16.50
C ALA A 15 29.35 29.57 -17.55
N VAL A 16 29.67 30.11 -18.73
CA VAL A 16 28.70 30.30 -19.84
C VAL A 16 28.26 28.96 -20.44
N SER A 17 29.16 27.98 -20.53
CA SER A 17 28.84 26.61 -20.98
C SER A 17 27.92 25.86 -20.00
N SER A 18 28.11 26.04 -18.69
CA SER A 18 27.33 25.35 -17.65
C SER A 18 25.86 25.81 -17.53
N VAL A 19 25.52 27.00 -18.05
CA VAL A 19 24.16 27.57 -18.00
C VAL A 19 23.46 27.49 -19.36
N ALA A 20 24.21 27.58 -20.47
CA ALA A 20 23.62 27.51 -21.81
C ALA A 20 23.12 26.10 -22.18
N LEU A 21 23.83 25.04 -21.76
CA LEU A 21 23.43 23.65 -22.04
C LEU A 21 22.09 23.24 -21.39
N PRO A 22 21.81 23.53 -20.10
CA PRO A 22 20.53 23.19 -19.51
C PRO A 22 19.35 24.01 -20.07
N LEU A 23 19.58 25.25 -20.50
CA LEU A 23 18.54 26.10 -21.10
C LEU A 23 18.13 25.63 -22.50
N THR A 24 19.08 25.15 -23.32
CA THR A 24 18.78 24.58 -24.64
C THR A 24 18.10 23.22 -24.54
N ILE A 25 18.46 22.40 -23.53
CA ILE A 25 17.76 21.15 -23.22
C ILE A 25 16.32 21.42 -22.75
N LEU A 26 16.11 22.42 -21.88
CA LEU A 26 14.78 22.82 -21.43
C LEU A 26 13.93 23.36 -22.58
N ALA A 27 14.51 24.19 -23.46
CA ALA A 27 13.85 24.69 -24.67
C ALA A 27 13.51 23.56 -25.66
N PHE A 28 14.37 22.55 -25.81
CA PHE A 28 14.10 21.37 -26.63
C PHE A 28 12.96 20.51 -26.06
N PHE A 29 12.88 20.33 -24.73
CA PHE A 29 11.76 19.62 -24.10
C PHE A 29 10.45 20.42 -24.20
N LEU A 30 10.49 21.75 -24.02
CA LEU A 30 9.34 22.62 -24.20
C LEU A 30 8.86 22.65 -25.66
N TRP A 31 9.78 22.71 -26.63
CA TRP A 31 9.49 22.61 -28.06
C TRP A 31 8.90 21.24 -28.41
N ARG A 32 9.42 20.14 -27.84
CA ARG A 32 8.89 18.79 -28.07
C ARG A 32 7.50 18.60 -27.46
N THR A 33 7.21 19.21 -26.31
CA THR A 33 5.84 19.26 -25.77
C THR A 33 4.90 20.12 -26.60
N PHE A 34 5.41 21.16 -27.25
CA PHE A 34 4.62 22.07 -28.10
C PHE A 34 4.33 21.48 -29.49
N VAL A 35 5.31 20.76 -30.08
CA VAL A 35 5.18 20.11 -31.40
C VAL A 35 4.39 18.79 -31.33
N SER A 36 4.33 18.13 -30.17
CA SER A 36 3.48 16.95 -29.98
C SER A 36 1.97 17.27 -29.91
N SER A 37 1.57 18.54 -30.05
CA SER A 37 0.17 18.98 -29.98
C SER A 37 -0.49 19.26 -31.35
N LYS A 38 0.14 18.92 -32.48
CA LYS A 38 -0.50 19.11 -33.79
C LYS A 38 -0.56 17.82 -34.60
N ASN A 39 -1.80 17.47 -34.93
CA ASN A 39 -2.28 16.53 -35.95
C ASN A 39 -2.57 15.10 -35.50
N THR A 40 -3.81 14.89 -35.06
CA THR A 40 -4.62 13.79 -35.60
C THR A 40 -6.07 14.27 -35.69
N THR A 41 -6.55 14.52 -36.90
CA THR A 41 -7.98 14.66 -37.21
C THR A 41 -8.63 13.30 -37.04
N ALA A 42 -9.16 13.04 -35.84
CA ALA A 42 -10.07 11.94 -35.57
C ALA A 42 -11.48 12.52 -35.34
N THR A 43 -12.49 11.79 -35.78
CA THR A 43 -13.91 12.01 -35.48
C THR A 43 -14.13 12.38 -34.01
N PRO A 44 -15.16 13.18 -33.66
CA PRO A 44 -15.37 13.59 -32.27
C PRO A 44 -15.74 12.36 -31.44
N LEU A 45 -14.73 11.76 -30.83
CA LEU A 45 -14.89 10.74 -29.80
C LEU A 45 -15.58 11.44 -28.63
N ASP A 46 -16.71 10.91 -28.18
CA ASP A 46 -17.40 11.39 -26.97
C ASP A 46 -16.57 10.99 -25.74
N ILE A 47 -15.54 11.78 -25.48
CA ILE A 47 -14.60 11.64 -24.36
C ILE A 47 -14.90 12.80 -23.42
N SER A 48 -15.57 12.49 -22.32
CA SER A 48 -15.81 13.46 -21.25
C SER A 48 -15.01 13.09 -20.01
N ARG A 49 -14.29 14.07 -19.46
CA ARG A 49 -13.67 13.94 -18.13
C ARG A 49 -14.67 14.34 -17.07
N TRP A 50 -14.67 13.61 -15.98
CA TRP A 50 -15.51 13.91 -14.84
C TRP A 50 -14.74 13.66 -13.55
N ARG A 51 -15.15 14.41 -12.52
CA ARG A 51 -14.65 14.29 -11.17
C ARG A 51 -15.85 14.40 -10.26
N SER A 52 -15.91 13.57 -9.23
CA SER A 52 -16.98 13.66 -8.25
C SER A 52 -16.98 15.06 -7.63
N GLN A 53 -18.15 15.68 -7.56
CA GLN A 53 -18.36 17.00 -6.97
C GLN A 53 -18.72 16.91 -5.47
N ILE A 54 -18.49 15.75 -4.85
CA ILE A 54 -18.69 15.53 -3.42
C ILE A 54 -17.84 16.48 -2.59
N GLU A 55 -18.44 17.00 -1.53
CA GLU A 55 -17.72 17.74 -0.51
C GLU A 55 -16.88 16.76 0.31
N THR A 56 -15.58 17.03 0.40
CA THR A 56 -14.64 16.18 1.14
C THR A 56 -13.67 17.01 1.95
N PRO A 57 -13.15 16.45 3.06
CA PRO A 57 -12.14 17.14 3.84
C PRO A 57 -10.92 17.51 3.00
N LYS A 58 -10.43 18.73 3.17
CA LYS A 58 -9.27 19.25 2.43
C LYS A 58 -7.98 18.52 2.81
N PRO A 59 -6.96 18.49 1.95
CA PRO A 59 -5.64 17.97 2.29
C PRO A 59 -5.03 18.69 3.50
N LYS A 60 -4.52 17.93 4.47
CA LYS A 60 -3.89 18.46 5.69
C LYS A 60 -2.53 17.80 5.95
N ILE A 61 -1.64 18.52 6.63
CA ILE A 61 -0.42 17.97 7.24
C ILE A 61 -0.65 17.83 8.74
N PHE A 62 -0.33 16.68 9.30
CA PHE A 62 -0.46 16.38 10.72
C PHE A 62 0.92 16.21 11.36
N PRO A 63 1.37 17.18 12.18
CA PRO A 63 2.46 16.98 13.12
C PRO A 63 2.07 15.91 14.13
N CYS A 64 2.78 14.78 14.13
CA CYS A 64 2.45 13.65 14.98
C CYS A 64 3.63 13.21 15.85
N GLN A 65 3.32 12.39 16.85
CA GLN A 65 4.28 11.60 17.57
C GLN A 65 3.89 10.14 17.52
N THR A 66 4.87 9.28 17.30
CA THR A 66 4.71 7.83 17.34
C THR A 66 5.36 7.30 18.61
N THR A 67 4.61 6.49 19.37
CA THR A 67 5.09 5.81 20.57
C THR A 67 4.99 4.31 20.39
N HIS A 68 5.98 3.59 20.90
CA HIS A 68 5.99 2.14 20.97
C HIS A 68 6.29 1.73 22.40
N ALA A 69 5.35 1.08 23.06
CA ALA A 69 5.48 0.56 24.41
C ALA A 69 5.35 -0.96 24.38
N ARG A 70 6.47 -1.67 24.51
CA ARG A 70 6.50 -3.12 24.72
C ARG A 70 6.35 -3.39 26.22
N ILE A 71 5.34 -4.16 26.57
CA ILE A 71 5.03 -4.59 27.94
C ILE A 71 5.60 -5.99 28.18
N PHE A 72 5.58 -6.86 27.16
CA PHE A 72 6.02 -8.26 27.25
C PHE A 72 6.87 -8.69 26.02
N PRO A 73 7.86 -9.58 26.16
CA PRO A 73 8.35 -10.19 27.41
C PRO A 73 9.30 -9.30 28.22
N LYS A 74 9.92 -8.31 27.59
CA LYS A 74 10.80 -7.33 28.26
C LYS A 74 10.29 -5.93 27.99
N ARG A 75 10.18 -5.13 29.05
CA ARG A 75 9.73 -3.73 28.96
C ARG A 75 10.71 -2.90 28.13
N HIS A 76 10.19 -2.22 27.13
CA HIS A 76 10.95 -1.27 26.30
C HIS A 76 9.99 -0.25 25.71
N GLY A 77 10.32 1.03 25.81
CA GLY A 77 9.48 2.12 25.34
C GLY A 77 10.31 3.14 24.57
N PHE A 78 9.78 3.68 23.49
CA PHE A 78 10.38 4.83 22.82
C PHE A 78 9.31 5.66 22.10
N ALA A 79 9.61 6.94 21.92
CA ALA A 79 8.77 7.90 21.22
C ALA A 79 9.60 8.76 20.28
N TYR A 80 9.02 9.18 19.16
CA TYR A 80 9.68 10.08 18.22
C TYR A 80 8.66 10.85 17.39
N SER A 81 9.02 12.08 17.01
CA SER A 81 8.23 12.91 16.10
C SER A 81 8.08 12.20 14.76
N TYR A 82 6.89 12.29 14.18
CA TYR A 82 6.54 11.69 12.91
C TYR A 82 5.64 12.63 12.13
N LEU A 83 5.80 12.69 10.82
CA LEU A 83 5.03 13.59 9.98
C LEU A 83 4.08 12.80 9.10
N GLN A 84 2.79 13.14 9.18
CA GLN A 84 1.73 12.54 8.39
C GLN A 84 1.10 13.60 7.49
N CYS A 85 0.58 13.18 6.34
CA CYS A 85 -0.25 14.00 5.48
C CYS A 85 -1.52 13.25 5.13
N GLY A 86 -2.61 13.99 4.99
CA GLY A 86 -3.94 13.53 4.66
C GLY A 86 -4.36 14.03 3.29
N PHE A 87 -4.94 13.14 2.48
CA PHE A 87 -5.52 13.52 1.19
C PHE A 87 -6.86 12.82 0.96
N PRO A 88 -7.90 13.54 0.48
CA PRO A 88 -9.11 12.91 -0.01
C PRO A 88 -8.83 12.21 -1.35
N ILE A 89 -9.29 10.97 -1.46
CA ILE A 89 -9.23 10.11 -2.64
C ILE A 89 -10.67 9.98 -3.14
N ILE A 90 -10.97 10.74 -4.19
CA ILE A 90 -12.31 10.86 -4.74
C ILE A 90 -12.38 10.28 -6.16
N SER A 91 -13.58 9.88 -6.55
CA SER A 91 -13.80 9.34 -7.89
C SER A 91 -13.48 10.36 -8.96
N SER A 92 -12.67 9.94 -9.94
CA SER A 92 -12.38 10.70 -11.14
C SER A 92 -12.07 9.75 -12.28
N GLY A 93 -12.42 10.17 -13.49
CA GLY A 93 -12.26 9.30 -14.66
C GLY A 93 -12.57 9.98 -15.96
N THR A 94 -12.39 9.20 -17.02
CA THR A 94 -12.80 9.54 -18.37
C THR A 94 -13.93 8.59 -18.75
N LYS A 95 -15.02 9.11 -19.31
CA LYS A 95 -16.08 8.28 -19.90
C LYS A 95 -15.82 8.16 -21.39
N TYR A 96 -15.91 6.93 -21.90
CA TYR A 96 -15.89 6.63 -23.32
C TYR A 96 -16.99 5.60 -23.60
N ASN A 97 -17.97 5.96 -24.44
CA ASN A 97 -19.15 5.14 -24.73
C ASN A 97 -19.86 4.61 -23.46
N GLY A 98 -19.97 5.45 -22.42
CA GLY A 98 -20.58 5.07 -21.14
C GLY A 98 -19.70 4.21 -20.22
N VAL A 99 -18.55 3.74 -20.68
CA VAL A 99 -17.58 2.98 -19.86
C VAL A 99 -16.60 3.95 -19.19
N GLU A 100 -16.37 3.73 -17.90
CA GLU A 100 -15.47 4.56 -17.10
C GLU A 100 -14.04 4.02 -17.13
N PHE A 101 -13.09 4.93 -17.34
CA PHE A 101 -11.66 4.66 -17.37
C PHE A 101 -10.89 5.56 -16.39
N PRO A 102 -9.76 5.07 -15.83
CA PRO A 102 -8.89 5.88 -14.98
C PRO A 102 -8.31 7.08 -15.74
N SER A 103 -8.45 8.28 -15.15
CA SER A 103 -7.83 9.50 -15.67
C SER A 103 -6.34 9.61 -15.32
N GLY A 104 -5.92 8.99 -14.21
CA GLY A 104 -4.57 9.11 -13.65
C GLY A 104 -4.24 10.52 -13.13
N GLU A 105 -5.24 11.37 -12.89
CA GLU A 105 -5.05 12.73 -12.36
C GLU A 105 -4.53 12.72 -10.92
N ASP A 106 -5.03 11.79 -10.10
CA ASP A 106 -4.62 11.59 -8.71
C ASP A 106 -3.36 10.71 -8.59
N ARG A 107 -2.62 10.42 -9.67
CA ARG A 107 -1.40 9.59 -9.62
C ARG A 107 -0.33 10.13 -8.67
N THR A 108 -0.33 11.45 -8.43
CA THR A 108 0.61 12.13 -7.54
C THR A 108 -0.14 13.24 -6.80
N LEU A 109 -0.07 13.20 -5.48
CA LEU A 109 -0.68 14.15 -4.56
C LEU A 109 0.41 14.92 -3.82
N GLY A 110 0.06 16.12 -3.36
CA GLY A 110 0.95 17.01 -2.60
C GLY A 110 1.80 17.94 -3.48
N ARG A 111 2.80 18.58 -2.86
CA ARG A 111 3.69 19.57 -3.49
C ARG A 111 5.03 18.95 -3.87
N TRP A 112 5.87 19.68 -4.60
CA TRP A 112 7.15 19.14 -5.09
C TRP A 112 8.11 18.63 -4.00
N TRP A 113 8.05 19.20 -2.80
CA TRP A 113 8.86 18.83 -1.63
C TRP A 113 8.19 17.78 -0.71
N LEU A 114 6.89 17.55 -0.88
CA LEU A 114 6.08 16.60 -0.09
C LEU A 114 5.11 15.89 -1.02
N ARG A 115 5.46 14.69 -1.47
CA ARG A 115 4.71 13.93 -2.48
C ARG A 115 4.22 12.59 -1.97
N VAL A 116 3.05 12.20 -2.45
CA VAL A 116 2.46 10.87 -2.28
C VAL A 116 2.12 10.36 -3.69
N ARG A 117 2.62 9.19 -4.09
CA ARG A 117 2.45 8.65 -5.45
C ARG A 117 1.66 7.37 -5.44
N ALA A 118 0.69 7.24 -6.34
CA ALA A 118 -0.19 6.07 -6.38
C ALA A 118 0.56 4.74 -6.56
N GLU A 119 1.70 4.73 -7.26
CA GLU A 119 2.55 3.55 -7.46
C GLU A 119 3.06 2.91 -6.16
N ASP A 120 3.13 3.71 -5.08
CA ASP A 120 3.67 3.31 -3.79
C ASP A 120 2.66 2.66 -2.85
N TYR A 121 1.36 2.60 -3.19
CA TYR A 121 0.30 2.21 -2.24
C TYR A 121 -0.53 1.03 -2.76
N LEU A 122 -1.25 0.33 -1.87
CA LEU A 122 -2.06 -0.84 -2.19
C LEU A 122 -1.22 -1.89 -2.96
N GLU A 123 -1.71 -2.40 -4.09
CA GLU A 123 -0.89 -3.22 -4.99
C GLU A 123 0.27 -2.43 -5.58
N ARG A 124 1.45 -3.06 -5.72
CA ARG A 124 2.65 -2.35 -6.21
C ARG A 124 2.53 -2.00 -7.70
N GLY A 125 2.96 -0.79 -8.06
CA GLY A 125 2.86 -0.30 -9.44
C GLY A 125 1.47 0.23 -9.75
N GLY A 126 1.02 0.15 -11.00
CA GLY A 126 -0.29 0.61 -11.44
C GLY A 126 -0.51 2.12 -11.24
N GLY A 127 0.55 2.92 -11.11
CA GLY A 127 0.44 4.34 -10.78
C GLY A 127 -0.36 5.15 -11.81
N ALA A 128 -0.40 4.69 -13.07
CA ALA A 128 -1.20 5.27 -14.13
C ALA A 128 -2.72 5.19 -13.86
N PHE A 129 -3.16 4.20 -13.07
CA PHE A 129 -4.57 4.06 -12.70
C PHE A 129 -5.01 5.08 -11.64
N GLY A 130 -4.07 5.69 -10.91
CA GLY A 130 -4.40 6.62 -9.83
C GLY A 130 -4.70 5.94 -8.49
N PHE A 131 -4.96 6.73 -7.45
CA PHE A 131 -5.29 6.20 -6.13
C PHE A 131 -6.70 5.61 -6.11
N TYR A 132 -7.68 6.34 -6.63
CA TYR A 132 -9.08 5.94 -6.57
C TYR A 132 -9.34 4.58 -7.22
N TRP A 133 -8.85 4.37 -8.44
CA TRP A 133 -9.08 3.10 -9.15
C TRP A 133 -8.35 1.93 -8.54
N LYS A 134 -7.16 2.16 -7.96
CA LYS A 134 -6.46 1.13 -7.19
C LYS A 134 -7.23 0.77 -5.93
N LEU A 135 -7.79 1.77 -5.23
CA LEU A 135 -8.63 1.55 -4.06
C LEU A 135 -9.91 0.77 -4.42
N ARG A 136 -10.63 1.20 -5.46
CA ARG A 136 -11.82 0.53 -6.00
C ARG A 136 -11.53 -0.93 -6.36
N THR A 137 -10.41 -1.18 -7.04
CA THR A 137 -9.97 -2.54 -7.40
C THR A 137 -9.71 -3.40 -6.16
N TYR A 138 -9.03 -2.84 -5.16
CA TYR A 138 -8.76 -3.53 -3.90
C TYR A 138 -10.06 -3.84 -3.13
N LEU A 139 -10.96 -2.87 -2.99
CA LEU A 139 -12.23 -3.02 -2.27
C LEU A 139 -13.13 -4.08 -2.92
N ARG A 140 -13.28 -4.06 -4.25
CA ARG A 140 -14.00 -5.10 -4.99
C ARG A 140 -13.38 -6.48 -4.81
N ALA A 141 -12.05 -6.58 -4.81
CA ALA A 141 -11.35 -7.83 -4.53
C ALA A 141 -11.51 -8.29 -3.06
N GLN A 142 -12.02 -7.45 -2.17
CA GLN A 142 -12.43 -7.79 -0.81
C GLN A 142 -13.95 -7.91 -0.67
N HIS A 143 -14.69 -8.00 -1.78
CA HIS A 143 -16.15 -8.12 -1.82
C HIS A 143 -16.89 -6.94 -1.18
N VAL A 144 -16.33 -5.73 -1.27
CA VAL A 144 -17.02 -4.48 -0.92
C VAL A 144 -17.60 -3.89 -2.19
N GLU A 145 -18.91 -3.67 -2.20
CA GLU A 145 -19.63 -3.09 -3.33
C GLU A 145 -19.36 -1.60 -3.45
N ASP A 146 -19.34 -1.08 -4.68
CA ASP A 146 -19.10 0.35 -4.93
C ASP A 146 -20.20 1.26 -4.35
N SER A 147 -21.36 0.71 -4.01
CA SER A 147 -22.45 1.45 -3.36
C SER A 147 -22.24 1.65 -1.85
N GLU A 148 -21.32 0.90 -1.22
CA GLU A 148 -21.07 0.97 0.23
C GLU A 148 -20.17 2.12 0.65
N TRP A 149 -19.53 2.81 -0.31
CA TRP A 149 -18.57 3.87 -0.04
C TRP A 149 -18.60 4.93 -1.15
N GLU A 150 -18.17 6.15 -0.83
CA GLU A 150 -18.14 7.27 -1.77
C GLU A 150 -16.73 7.82 -1.96
N TYR A 151 -15.95 7.93 -0.88
CA TYR A 151 -14.55 8.35 -0.95
C TYR A 151 -13.72 7.76 0.19
N ALA A 152 -12.40 7.93 0.10
CA ALA A 152 -11.51 7.63 1.22
C ALA A 152 -10.61 8.82 1.55
N TYR A 153 -10.19 8.92 2.81
CA TYR A 153 -9.17 9.87 3.24
C TYR A 153 -7.90 9.11 3.62
N LEU A 154 -6.83 9.31 2.85
CA LEU A 154 -5.54 8.64 3.04
C LEU A 154 -4.66 9.46 3.98
N VAL A 155 -4.34 8.91 5.15
CA VAL A 155 -3.33 9.45 6.09
C VAL A 155 -2.06 8.61 6.00
N THR A 156 -0.98 9.25 5.58
CA THR A 156 0.28 8.57 5.26
C THR A 156 1.52 9.44 5.43
N ALA A 157 2.68 8.82 5.65
CA ALA A 157 3.95 9.51 5.65
C ALA A 157 4.38 9.81 4.20
N PRO A 158 4.56 11.10 3.83
CA PRO A 158 4.90 11.47 2.47
C PRO A 158 6.37 11.19 2.14
N ARG A 159 6.68 11.19 0.84
CA ARG A 159 8.06 11.37 0.35
C ARG A 159 8.48 12.80 0.60
N PHE A 160 9.54 12.98 1.37
CA PHE A 160 10.17 14.27 1.61
C PHE A 160 11.44 14.37 0.75
N PHE A 161 11.45 15.29 -0.22
CA PHE A 161 12.49 15.39 -1.28
C PHE A 161 12.83 14.03 -1.93
N GLY A 162 11.81 13.19 -2.16
CA GLY A 162 11.95 11.88 -2.81
C GLY A 162 12.26 10.71 -1.86
N TYR A 163 12.76 10.98 -0.66
CA TYR A 163 12.98 9.97 0.37
C TYR A 163 11.67 9.65 1.11
N ALA A 164 11.34 8.36 1.26
CA ALA A 164 10.22 7.92 2.08
C ALA A 164 10.62 6.75 2.97
N PHE A 165 10.17 6.82 4.22
CA PHE A 165 10.07 5.68 5.12
C PHE A 165 8.68 5.69 5.75
N ASN A 166 7.83 4.77 5.31
CA ASN A 166 6.43 4.70 5.70
C ASN A 166 6.08 3.28 6.19
N PRO A 167 6.03 3.04 7.51
CA PRO A 167 5.70 1.74 8.07
C PRO A 167 4.19 1.45 8.05
N VAL A 168 3.34 2.48 8.03
CA VAL A 168 1.88 2.31 8.02
C VAL A 168 1.15 3.51 7.42
N SER A 169 0.17 3.23 6.56
CA SER A 169 -0.82 4.20 6.08
C SER A 169 -2.22 3.79 6.52
N PHE A 170 -3.07 4.78 6.78
CA PHE A 170 -4.45 4.60 7.19
C PHE A 170 -5.37 5.17 6.14
N TRP A 171 -6.29 4.36 5.63
CA TRP A 171 -7.35 4.79 4.75
C TRP A 171 -8.65 4.80 5.55
N TYR A 172 -9.27 5.97 5.68
CA TYR A 172 -10.59 6.12 6.28
C TYR A 172 -11.61 6.13 5.15
N VAL A 173 -12.49 5.14 5.06
CA VAL A 173 -13.43 4.98 3.95
C VAL A 173 -14.82 5.39 4.41
N TYR A 174 -15.39 6.39 3.73
CA TYR A 174 -16.66 7.02 4.07
C TYR A 174 -17.72 6.67 3.03
N ASP A 175 -18.99 6.62 3.46
CA ASP A 175 -20.15 6.54 2.56
C ASP A 175 -20.58 7.93 2.05
N ARG A 176 -21.74 7.99 1.40
CA ARG A 176 -22.33 9.22 0.84
C ARG A 176 -22.81 10.17 1.92
N GLU A 177 -23.17 9.62 3.07
CA GLU A 177 -23.65 10.34 4.25
C GLU A 177 -22.50 10.81 5.16
N HIS A 178 -21.24 10.64 4.73
CA HIS A 178 -20.03 10.99 5.49
C HIS A 178 -19.80 10.13 6.75
N GLU A 179 -20.40 8.95 6.82
CA GLU A 179 -20.16 8.01 7.90
C GLU A 179 -18.93 7.15 7.63
N LEU A 180 -18.03 7.06 8.62
CA LEU A 180 -16.85 6.19 8.55
C LEU A 180 -17.28 4.71 8.60
N LYS A 181 -17.31 4.05 7.43
CA LYS A 181 -17.72 2.64 7.32
C LYS A 181 -16.59 1.67 7.54
N LYS A 182 -15.44 1.93 6.94
CA LYS A 182 -14.32 0.98 6.91
C LYS A 182 -12.99 1.69 7.10
N MET A 183 -11.99 0.94 7.55
CA MET A 183 -10.60 1.39 7.55
C MET A 183 -9.71 0.39 6.82
N ILE A 184 -8.71 0.88 6.10
CA ILE A 184 -7.63 0.04 5.57
C ILE A 184 -6.32 0.40 6.27
N LEU A 185 -5.70 -0.58 6.91
CA LEU A 185 -4.36 -0.46 7.46
C LEU A 185 -3.38 -1.06 6.47
N GLU A 186 -2.63 -0.21 5.76
CA GLU A 186 -1.55 -0.63 4.89
C GLU A 186 -0.24 -0.67 5.68
N VAL A 187 0.20 -1.87 6.07
CA VAL A 187 1.39 -2.07 6.90
C VAL A 187 2.56 -2.49 6.02
N ASN A 188 3.68 -1.78 6.11
CA ASN A 188 4.92 -2.08 5.40
C ASN A 188 5.99 -2.55 6.40
N ASN A 189 6.86 -3.48 5.99
CA ASN A 189 8.00 -3.91 6.81
C ASN A 189 9.35 -3.46 6.21
N THR A 190 10.42 -3.63 6.97
CA THR A 190 11.79 -3.26 6.56
C THR A 190 12.37 -4.17 5.47
N PHE A 191 11.67 -5.25 5.10
CA PHE A 191 12.04 -6.13 3.98
C PHE A 191 11.42 -5.68 2.64
N GLY A 192 10.64 -4.59 2.67
CA GLY A 192 9.93 -4.10 1.50
C GLY A 192 8.67 -4.90 1.18
N GLU A 193 8.14 -5.69 2.10
CA GLU A 193 6.86 -6.38 1.96
C GLU A 193 5.72 -5.50 2.50
N ARG A 194 4.48 -5.81 2.11
CA ARG A 194 3.28 -5.08 2.51
C ARG A 194 2.13 -6.02 2.83
N ARG A 195 1.29 -5.62 3.78
CA ARG A 195 0.01 -6.24 4.07
C ARG A 195 -1.05 -5.16 4.27
N MET A 196 -2.13 -5.22 3.48
CA MET A 196 -3.32 -4.40 3.69
C MET A 196 -4.31 -5.17 4.57
N TYR A 197 -4.85 -4.54 5.62
CA TYR A 197 -5.97 -5.11 6.39
C TYR A 197 -7.20 -4.24 6.20
N LEU A 198 -8.28 -4.81 5.66
CA LEU A 198 -9.60 -4.17 5.63
C LEU A 198 -10.30 -4.44 6.97
N LEU A 199 -10.82 -3.39 7.58
CA LEU A 199 -11.47 -3.39 8.88
C LEU A 199 -12.89 -2.82 8.75
N ASP A 200 -13.84 -3.39 9.46
CA ASP A 200 -15.27 -3.06 9.39
C ASP A 200 -15.77 -2.32 10.64
N GLY A 201 -14.95 -2.22 11.69
CA GLY A 201 -15.30 -1.44 12.88
C GLY A 201 -16.41 -2.08 13.73
N SER A 202 -16.57 -3.40 13.61
CA SER A 202 -17.64 -4.19 14.23
C SER A 202 -17.29 -4.71 15.63
N SER A 203 -16.07 -4.46 16.12
CA SER A 203 -15.66 -4.92 17.46
C SER A 203 -16.10 -3.92 18.54
N PRO A 204 -16.78 -4.34 19.62
CA PRO A 204 -17.11 -3.47 20.73
C PRO A 204 -15.83 -2.99 21.44
N SER A 205 -15.82 -1.73 21.86
CA SER A 205 -14.72 -1.15 22.64
C SER A 205 -14.60 -1.85 23.99
N SER A 206 -13.81 -2.92 24.07
CA SER A 206 -13.54 -3.58 25.34
C SER A 206 -12.35 -2.89 26.02
N PRO A 207 -12.53 -2.13 27.13
CA PRO A 207 -11.40 -1.81 27.98
C PRO A 207 -10.85 -3.12 28.58
N PRO A 208 -9.55 -3.20 28.92
CA PRO A 208 -9.04 -4.33 29.67
C PRO A 208 -9.76 -4.35 31.02
N ARG A 209 -10.55 -5.39 31.27
CA ARG A 209 -11.09 -5.67 32.61
C ARG A 209 -9.92 -6.00 33.52
N THR A 210 -9.49 -5.04 34.30
CA THR A 210 -8.90 -5.35 35.61
C THR A 210 -10.05 -5.83 36.48
N SER A 211 -10.06 -7.11 36.80
CA SER A 211 -10.76 -7.60 37.98
C SER A 211 -10.26 -6.80 39.19
N ASP A 212 -11.20 -6.43 40.06
CA ASP A 212 -11.02 -5.73 41.34
C ASP A 212 -11.29 -4.23 41.29
N SER A 213 -12.56 -3.85 41.35
CA SER A 213 -13.08 -2.66 42.05
C SER A 213 -14.60 -2.75 42.12
N GLU A 214 -15.12 -2.87 43.34
CA GLU A 214 -16.52 -3.01 43.70
C GLU A 214 -17.36 -1.76 43.37
N GLN A 215 -18.66 -2.00 43.27
CA GLN A 215 -19.72 -1.01 43.06
C GLN A 215 -19.73 0.07 44.14
N MET A 216 -19.90 1.33 43.73
CA MET A 216 -20.72 2.27 44.49
C MET A 216 -21.44 3.22 43.53
N SER A 217 -22.75 3.27 43.71
CA SER A 217 -23.76 3.99 42.95
C SER A 217 -23.82 5.49 43.29
N GLY A 218 -24.22 6.28 42.31
CA GLY A 218 -25.05 7.48 42.51
C GLY A 218 -24.37 8.82 42.26
N SER A 219 -24.77 9.50 41.18
CA SER A 219 -25.35 10.86 41.20
C SER A 219 -25.61 11.32 39.77
N GLU A 220 -26.88 11.59 39.49
CA GLU A 220 -27.40 12.22 38.27
C GLU A 220 -26.83 13.64 38.11
N GLY A 221 -26.54 14.04 36.88
CA GLY A 221 -26.01 15.36 36.58
C GLY A 221 -25.92 15.66 35.08
N GLN A 222 -27.02 16.19 34.55
CA GLN A 222 -27.08 17.13 33.41
C GLN A 222 -26.50 16.68 32.06
N GLU A 223 -27.35 16.01 31.28
CA GLU A 223 -27.21 15.88 29.83
C GLU A 223 -27.34 17.26 29.16
N SER A 224 -26.20 17.82 28.76
CA SER A 224 -26.18 18.83 27.71
C SER A 224 -26.52 18.15 26.39
N GLN A 225 -27.64 18.54 25.78
CA GLN A 225 -28.10 18.05 24.49
C GLN A 225 -27.09 18.39 23.39
N VAL A 226 -26.35 17.39 22.92
CA VAL A 226 -25.57 17.40 21.67
C VAL A 226 -26.21 16.37 20.73
N PRO A 227 -26.43 16.65 19.43
CA PRO A 227 -27.12 15.73 18.55
C PRO A 227 -26.26 14.48 18.29
N VAL A 228 -26.86 13.31 18.54
CA VAL A 228 -26.55 11.95 18.06
C VAL A 228 -25.16 11.80 17.42
N GLU A 229 -24.18 11.42 18.24
CA GLU A 229 -22.78 11.26 17.87
C GLU A 229 -22.56 10.24 16.73
N ALA A 230 -22.20 10.72 15.54
CA ALA A 230 -21.46 9.94 14.56
C ALA A 230 -20.28 9.27 15.27
N LYS A 231 -20.10 7.95 15.12
CA LYS A 231 -19.15 7.15 15.90
C LYS A 231 -17.77 7.81 15.94
N SER A 232 -17.45 8.49 17.04
CA SER A 232 -16.18 9.22 17.17
C SER A 232 -14.96 8.30 17.17
N LYS A 233 -15.17 7.00 17.37
CA LYS A 233 -14.14 5.97 17.53
C LYS A 233 -14.46 4.75 16.67
N PHE A 234 -13.43 4.24 16.01
CA PHE A 234 -13.45 3.04 15.19
C PHE A 234 -12.59 1.96 15.87
N THR A 235 -13.16 0.79 16.13
CA THR A 235 -12.47 -0.31 16.82
C THR A 235 -12.62 -1.63 16.10
N ASP A 236 -11.51 -2.35 15.97
CA ASP A 236 -11.50 -3.66 15.30
C ASP A 236 -10.41 -4.58 15.89
N VAL A 237 -10.58 -5.89 15.73
CA VAL A 237 -9.64 -6.92 16.19
C VAL A 237 -9.46 -7.95 15.08
N TRP A 238 -8.22 -8.23 14.70
CA TRP A 238 -7.92 -9.19 13.64
C TRP A 238 -6.68 -10.02 13.96
N MET A 239 -6.56 -11.16 13.28
CA MET A 239 -5.41 -12.03 13.45
C MET A 239 -4.16 -11.45 12.79
N LYS A 240 -3.03 -11.55 13.49
CA LYS A 240 -1.75 -11.18 12.92
C LYS A 240 -1.29 -12.27 11.97
N ASP A 241 -1.00 -11.90 10.73
CA ASP A 241 -0.39 -12.80 9.72
C ASP A 241 0.88 -12.21 9.10
N PHE A 242 1.25 -10.97 9.44
CA PHE A 242 2.36 -10.25 8.83
C PHE A 242 3.58 -10.09 9.73
N HIS A 243 4.78 -10.26 9.15
CA HIS A 243 6.05 -10.16 9.89
C HIS A 243 6.63 -8.74 9.78
N VAL A 244 6.26 -7.88 10.73
CA VAL A 244 6.69 -6.48 10.75
C VAL A 244 8.07 -6.29 11.39
N SER A 245 8.43 -7.13 12.37
CA SER A 245 9.64 -6.98 13.16
C SER A 245 10.25 -8.34 13.52
N PRO A 246 11.58 -8.48 13.46
CA PRO A 246 12.28 -9.70 13.91
C PRO A 246 12.04 -10.04 15.38
N PHE A 247 11.57 -9.09 16.19
CA PHE A 247 11.35 -9.26 17.63
C PHE A 247 9.96 -9.77 17.98
N ASN A 248 9.13 -10.12 17.00
CA ASN A 248 7.81 -10.70 17.21
C ASN A 248 7.50 -11.77 16.15
N SER A 249 7.02 -12.92 16.58
CA SER A 249 6.44 -13.92 15.67
C SER A 249 5.15 -13.40 15.01
N ARG A 250 4.65 -14.10 13.99
CA ARG A 250 3.34 -13.84 13.38
C ARG A 250 2.16 -14.26 14.28
N LYS A 251 2.38 -14.96 15.40
CA LYS A 251 1.29 -15.40 16.28
C LYS A 251 0.66 -14.25 17.07
N GLY A 252 -0.63 -14.37 17.34
CA GLY A 252 -1.42 -13.42 18.13
C GLY A 252 -2.42 -12.62 17.29
N SER A 253 -2.94 -11.55 17.85
CA SER A 253 -3.91 -10.67 17.21
C SER A 253 -3.51 -9.21 17.38
N TYR A 254 -4.04 -8.36 16.50
CA TYR A 254 -4.01 -6.92 16.63
C TYR A 254 -5.38 -6.41 17.05
N ALA A 255 -5.40 -5.36 17.86
CA ALA A 255 -6.58 -4.57 18.14
C ALA A 255 -6.31 -3.11 17.77
N LEU A 256 -7.21 -2.50 17.00
CA LEU A 256 -7.18 -1.09 16.65
C LEU A 256 -8.18 -0.32 17.50
N LYS A 257 -7.75 0.86 17.96
CA LYS A 257 -8.62 1.94 18.38
C LYS A 257 -8.19 3.19 17.62
N ALA A 258 -9.02 3.65 16.71
CA ALA A 258 -8.79 4.83 15.88
C ALA A 258 -9.84 5.89 16.17
N GLN A 259 -9.44 7.15 16.18
CA GLN A 259 -10.36 8.28 16.17
C GLN A 259 -10.80 8.58 14.73
N ASN A 260 -12.07 8.92 14.53
CA ASN A 260 -12.50 9.50 13.25
C ASN A 260 -11.95 10.95 13.17
N PRO A 261 -11.00 11.26 12.26
CA PRO A 261 -10.43 12.59 12.16
C PRO A 261 -11.41 13.64 11.60
N PHE A 262 -12.45 13.20 10.89
CA PHE A 262 -13.46 14.08 10.29
C PHE A 262 -14.84 13.50 10.60
N PRO A 263 -15.45 13.86 11.74
CA PRO A 263 -16.86 13.54 12.02
C PRO A 263 -17.83 14.27 11.09
N CYS A 264 -17.41 15.40 10.53
CA CYS A 264 -18.08 16.12 9.45
C CYS A 264 -17.04 16.68 8.47
N VAL A 265 -17.47 17.01 7.25
CA VAL A 265 -16.59 17.45 6.15
C VAL A 265 -15.76 18.68 6.53
N ASP A 266 -16.39 19.68 7.13
CA ASP A 266 -15.79 20.96 7.51
C ASP A 266 -15.31 20.99 8.97
N TYR A 267 -14.95 19.83 9.53
CA TYR A 267 -14.49 19.76 10.91
C TYR A 267 -13.23 20.59 11.15
N GLY A 268 -13.33 21.58 12.05
CA GLY A 268 -12.31 22.62 12.21
C GLY A 268 -10.99 22.16 12.86
N ASN A 269 -11.00 21.07 13.63
CA ASN A 269 -9.82 20.59 14.35
C ASN A 269 -9.57 19.09 14.16
N PRO A 270 -9.24 18.65 12.93
CA PRO A 270 -9.03 17.24 12.65
C PRO A 270 -7.76 16.73 13.34
N MET A 271 -7.88 15.61 14.05
CA MET A 271 -6.79 14.99 14.78
C MET A 271 -6.66 13.52 14.42
N ILE A 272 -5.42 13.05 14.32
CA ILE A 272 -5.11 11.62 14.20
C ILE A 272 -4.87 11.09 15.61
N ASP A 273 -5.52 9.99 15.97
CA ASP A 273 -5.18 9.21 17.16
C ASP A 273 -5.50 7.73 16.90
N ASN A 274 -4.48 7.00 16.47
CA ASN A 274 -4.57 5.58 16.13
C ASN A 274 -3.67 4.77 17.04
N THR A 275 -4.28 3.87 17.80
CA THR A 275 -3.60 2.94 18.69
C THR A 275 -3.76 1.50 18.19
N ILE A 276 -2.66 0.83 17.90
CA ILE A 276 -2.60 -0.58 17.55
C ILE A 276 -1.97 -1.36 18.70
N THR A 277 -2.72 -2.30 19.27
CA THR A 277 -2.23 -3.18 20.32
C THR A 277 -1.99 -4.57 19.76
N LEU A 278 -0.75 -5.05 19.86
CA LEU A 278 -0.40 -6.44 19.61
C LEU A 278 -0.68 -7.26 20.86
N LYS A 279 -1.58 -8.23 20.75
CA LYS A 279 -1.88 -9.22 21.77
C LYS A 279 -1.21 -10.55 21.48
N SER A 280 -0.89 -11.30 22.54
CA SER A 280 -0.39 -12.67 22.45
C SER A 280 -1.53 -13.62 22.06
N SER A 281 -1.20 -14.87 21.72
CA SER A 281 -2.21 -15.92 21.52
C SER A 281 -3.01 -16.27 22.79
N LYS A 282 -2.53 -15.83 23.96
CA LYS A 282 -3.23 -15.94 25.26
C LYS A 282 -3.92 -14.61 25.65
N ASP A 283 -4.25 -13.77 24.68
CA ASP A 283 -4.85 -12.43 24.80
C ASP A 283 -4.09 -11.37 25.64
N HIS A 284 -2.92 -11.68 26.19
CA HIS A 284 -2.10 -10.67 26.90
C HIS A 284 -1.50 -9.62 25.95
N GLY A 285 -1.62 -8.33 26.31
CA GLY A 285 -0.99 -7.22 25.59
C GLY A 285 0.54 -7.31 25.59
N LYS A 286 1.15 -7.31 24.40
CA LYS A 286 2.61 -7.41 24.23
C LYS A 286 3.25 -6.08 23.89
N LEU A 287 2.65 -5.35 22.96
CA LEU A 287 3.18 -4.10 22.43
C LEU A 287 2.01 -3.19 22.04
N VAL A 288 2.09 -1.94 22.44
CA VAL A 288 1.17 -0.88 22.03
C VAL A 288 1.95 0.10 21.16
N ALA A 289 1.46 0.35 19.95
CA ALA A 289 1.95 1.38 19.07
C ALA A 289 0.86 2.45 18.91
N ARG A 290 1.17 3.70 19.22
CA ARG A 290 0.22 4.81 19.08
C ARG A 290 0.81 5.89 18.19
N LEU A 291 0.05 6.34 17.21
CA LEU A 291 0.31 7.48 16.36
C LEU A 291 -0.75 8.53 16.66
N TYR A 292 -0.34 9.70 17.15
CA TYR A 292 -1.27 10.77 17.49
C TYR A 292 -0.76 12.15 17.08
N SER A 293 -1.67 13.07 16.79
CA SER A 293 -1.37 14.48 16.50
C SER A 293 -0.88 15.20 17.75
N THR A 294 0.20 15.97 17.63
CA THR A 294 0.78 16.78 18.71
C THR A 294 0.43 18.26 18.61
N GLY A 295 -0.21 18.67 17.52
CA GLY A 295 -0.61 20.06 17.28
C GLY A 295 -1.68 20.13 16.18
N GLU A 296 -2.06 21.35 15.83
CA GLU A 296 -3.09 21.62 14.82
C GLU A 296 -2.69 21.10 13.44
N ALA A 297 -3.69 20.65 12.70
CA ALA A 297 -3.54 20.22 11.32
C ALA A 297 -3.26 21.42 10.42
N ILE A 298 -2.16 21.36 9.67
CA ILE A 298 -1.70 22.46 8.83
C ILE A 298 -2.32 22.32 7.44
N ASP A 299 -2.92 23.39 6.94
CA ASP A 299 -3.43 23.44 5.58
C ASP A 299 -2.30 23.71 4.56
N THR A 300 -2.20 22.84 3.56
CA THR A 300 -1.16 22.95 2.52
C THR A 300 -1.39 24.08 1.53
N GLU A 301 -2.63 24.58 1.43
CA GLU A 301 -2.97 25.71 0.58
C GLU A 301 -2.61 27.04 1.25
N GLN A 302 -2.72 27.11 2.57
CA GLN A 302 -2.53 28.33 3.36
C GLN A 302 -1.08 28.62 3.73
N LEU A 303 -0.17 27.65 3.61
CA LEU A 303 1.24 27.78 4.02
C LEU A 303 2.01 28.91 3.29
N GLY A 304 1.59 29.31 2.08
CA GLY A 304 2.32 30.28 1.25
C GLY A 304 3.79 29.88 1.01
N LEU A 305 4.62 30.78 0.49
CA LEU A 305 6.05 30.51 0.26
C LEU A 305 6.85 30.51 1.58
N PHE A 306 6.65 31.55 2.41
CA PHE A 306 7.39 31.73 3.67
C PHE A 306 7.03 30.67 4.71
N GLY A 307 5.75 30.33 4.88
CA GLY A 307 5.33 29.26 5.78
C GLY A 307 5.84 27.90 5.31
N THR A 308 5.83 27.64 3.99
CA THR A 308 6.47 26.44 3.41
C THR A 308 7.96 26.38 3.75
N MET A 309 8.71 27.47 3.59
CA MET A 309 10.14 27.51 3.91
C MET A 309 10.40 27.26 5.40
N ARG A 310 9.64 27.91 6.29
CA ARG A 310 9.70 27.67 7.74
C ARG A 310 9.36 26.22 8.11
N PHE A 311 8.37 25.64 7.44
CA PHE A 311 7.97 24.25 7.65
C PHE A 311 9.10 23.29 7.25
N ILE A 312 9.66 23.47 6.05
CA ILE A 312 10.78 22.65 5.56
C ILE A 312 11.96 22.77 6.53
N LEU A 313 12.35 23.98 6.93
CA LEU A 313 13.48 24.19 7.85
C LEU A 313 13.26 23.55 9.24
N SER A 314 12.02 23.43 9.71
CA SER A 314 11.72 22.79 10.99
C SER A 314 11.56 21.27 10.91
N TRP A 315 11.08 20.73 9.78
CA TRP A 315 10.73 19.31 9.62
C TRP A 315 11.64 18.49 8.71
N TRP A 316 12.57 19.11 7.98
CA TRP A 316 13.38 18.41 6.98
C TRP A 316 14.13 17.20 7.53
N TRP A 317 14.65 17.32 8.76
CA TRP A 317 15.45 16.27 9.38
C TRP A 317 14.62 15.06 9.84
N VAL A 318 13.32 15.23 10.10
CA VAL A 318 12.48 14.18 10.73
C VAL A 318 12.41 12.93 9.86
N GLY A 319 12.16 13.09 8.56
CA GLY A 319 12.12 11.98 7.61
C GLY A 319 13.45 11.21 7.56
N PHE A 320 14.57 11.93 7.38
CA PHE A 320 15.90 11.33 7.26
C PHE A 320 16.37 10.62 8.52
N VAL A 321 16.02 11.12 9.71
CA VAL A 321 16.49 10.56 10.99
C VAL A 321 15.60 9.41 11.49
N THR A 322 14.39 9.23 10.93
CA THR A 322 13.46 8.19 11.38
C THR A 322 14.04 6.78 11.22
N PHE A 323 14.58 6.43 10.05
CA PHE A 323 15.14 5.09 9.83
C PHE A 323 16.40 4.81 10.68
N PRO A 324 17.40 5.72 10.79
CA PRO A 324 18.50 5.58 11.73
C PRO A 324 18.05 5.40 13.19
N ARG A 325 17.01 6.10 13.63
CA ARG A 325 16.43 5.91 14.97
C ARG A 325 15.88 4.51 15.16
N ILE A 326 15.18 3.96 14.16
CA ILE A 326 14.64 2.60 14.20
C ILE A 326 15.77 1.57 14.31
N ILE A 327 16.85 1.72 13.53
CA ILE A 327 18.03 0.85 13.63
C ILE A 327 18.64 0.93 15.03
N ARG A 328 18.80 2.14 15.59
CA ARG A 328 19.36 2.33 16.94
C ARG A 328 18.51 1.64 18.01
N GLU A 329 17.18 1.73 17.92
CA GLU A 329 16.29 1.05 18.87
C GLU A 329 16.31 -0.48 18.69
N ALA A 330 16.35 -0.97 17.45
CA ALA A 330 16.52 -2.39 17.17
C ALA A 330 17.84 -2.93 17.75
N PHE A 331 18.94 -2.18 17.61
CA PHE A 331 20.24 -2.50 18.20
C PHE A 331 20.18 -2.58 19.73
N LYS A 332 19.53 -1.61 20.40
CA LYS A 332 19.34 -1.63 21.86
C LYS A 332 18.54 -2.86 22.30
N ILE A 333 17.47 -3.21 21.58
CA ILE A 333 16.64 -4.38 21.92
C ILE A 333 17.43 -5.68 21.73
N PHE A 334 18.22 -5.79 20.65
CA PHE A 334 19.03 -6.98 20.38
C PHE A 334 20.15 -7.15 21.40
N PHE A 335 21.02 -6.15 21.56
CA PHE A 335 22.22 -6.27 22.39
C PHE A 335 21.95 -6.06 23.88
N LYS A 336 21.18 -5.03 24.26
CA LYS A 336 20.93 -4.72 25.68
C LYS A 336 19.79 -5.54 26.28
N ARG A 337 18.70 -5.72 25.51
CA ARG A 337 17.54 -6.47 26.01
C ARG A 337 17.59 -7.96 25.66
N LYS A 338 18.51 -8.44 24.80
CA LYS A 338 18.65 -9.86 24.42
C LYS A 338 17.30 -10.51 24.11
N LEU A 339 16.50 -9.84 23.28
CA LEU A 339 15.20 -10.36 22.88
C LEU A 339 15.37 -11.43 21.81
N HIS A 340 14.54 -12.47 21.84
CA HIS A 340 14.55 -13.51 20.82
C HIS A 340 14.28 -12.92 19.43
N VAL A 341 15.14 -13.28 18.47
CA VAL A 341 15.01 -12.90 17.07
C VAL A 341 14.36 -14.04 16.31
N TRP A 342 13.25 -13.74 15.67
CA TRP A 342 12.54 -14.63 14.79
C TRP A 342 13.07 -14.46 13.38
N PHE A 343 13.37 -15.57 12.71
CA PHE A 343 13.69 -15.57 11.28
C PHE A 343 12.53 -15.02 10.48
N ARG A 344 12.84 -14.32 9.39
CA ARG A 344 11.84 -13.80 8.46
C ARG A 344 11.15 -14.98 7.76
N PRO A 345 9.85 -15.21 8.00
CA PRO A 345 9.07 -16.21 7.29
C PRO A 345 8.75 -15.78 5.85
N GLU A 346 8.39 -16.74 5.00
CA GLU A 346 8.01 -16.50 3.60
C GLU A 346 6.73 -15.65 3.48
N VAL A 347 6.59 -14.98 2.33
CA VAL A 347 5.48 -14.06 2.05
C VAL A 347 4.19 -14.87 1.85
N LEU A 348 3.10 -14.46 2.49
CA LEU A 348 1.79 -15.11 2.33
C LEU A 348 1.04 -14.55 1.12
N THR A 349 0.07 -15.29 0.59
CA THR A 349 -0.77 -14.86 -0.55
C THR A 349 -1.60 -13.61 -0.29
N THR A 350 -1.83 -13.29 0.99
CA THR A 350 -2.52 -12.09 1.47
C THR A 350 -1.61 -10.86 1.55
N SER A 351 -0.30 -11.05 1.37
CA SER A 351 0.73 -10.02 1.44
C SER A 351 1.34 -9.76 0.07
N VAL A 352 1.80 -8.53 -0.14
CA VAL A 352 2.53 -8.13 -1.35
C VAL A 352 4.02 -8.23 -1.09
N GLY A 353 4.73 -8.93 -1.96
CA GLY A 353 6.18 -9.10 -1.89
C GLY A 353 6.97 -7.81 -2.12
N ARG A 354 8.29 -7.91 -1.98
CA ARG A 354 9.21 -6.80 -2.26
C ARG A 354 9.31 -6.48 -3.75
N LEU A 355 9.84 -5.29 -4.05
CA LEU A 355 10.20 -4.94 -5.42
C LEU A 355 11.32 -5.85 -5.94
N PRO A 356 11.29 -6.22 -7.24
CA PRO A 356 12.31 -7.04 -7.87
C PRO A 356 13.59 -6.22 -8.11
N THR A 357 14.71 -6.93 -8.14
CA THR A 357 15.97 -6.38 -8.67
C THR A 357 16.03 -6.49 -10.19
N SER A 358 16.92 -5.76 -10.84
CA SER A 358 17.11 -5.85 -12.30
C SER A 358 17.45 -7.27 -12.76
N ALA A 359 18.24 -8.02 -11.98
CA ALA A 359 18.57 -9.41 -12.28
C ALA A 359 17.32 -10.31 -12.23
N GLU A 360 16.45 -10.14 -11.23
CA GLU A 360 15.20 -10.90 -11.11
C GLU A 360 14.21 -10.57 -12.24
N ILE A 361 14.18 -9.32 -12.71
CA ILE A 361 13.39 -8.95 -13.90
C ILE A 361 13.90 -9.68 -15.15
N THR A 362 15.22 -9.79 -15.32
CA THR A 362 15.81 -10.55 -16.43
C THR A 362 15.49 -12.04 -16.32
N LEU A 363 15.65 -12.64 -15.15
CA LEU A 363 15.35 -14.05 -14.90
C LEU A 363 13.86 -14.36 -15.08
N TYR A 364 12.97 -13.44 -14.71
CA TYR A 364 11.53 -13.56 -15.00
C TYR A 364 11.26 -13.71 -16.50
N LYS A 365 11.93 -12.92 -17.37
CA LYS A 365 11.74 -13.02 -18.82
C LYS A 365 12.16 -14.39 -19.34
N VAL A 366 13.28 -14.91 -18.84
CA VAL A 366 13.77 -16.26 -19.16
C VAL A 366 12.77 -17.32 -18.71
N PHE A 367 12.31 -17.24 -17.45
CA PHE A 367 11.31 -18.16 -16.91
C PHE A 367 9.99 -18.13 -17.67
N ARG A 368 9.51 -16.95 -18.06
CA ARG A 368 8.30 -16.81 -18.86
C ARG A 368 8.43 -17.53 -20.20
N ASN A 369 9.56 -17.35 -20.91
CA ASN A 369 9.80 -18.02 -22.18
C ASN A 369 9.90 -19.55 -22.01
N TYR A 370 10.56 -19.99 -20.93
CA TYR A 370 10.62 -21.40 -20.56
C TYR A 370 9.22 -21.99 -20.30
N LEU A 371 8.37 -21.28 -19.56
CA LEU A 371 6.98 -21.70 -19.29
C LEU A 371 6.16 -21.79 -20.59
N HIS A 372 6.30 -20.83 -21.50
CA HIS A 372 5.65 -20.91 -22.83
C HIS A 372 6.06 -22.17 -23.58
N ARG A 373 7.36 -22.47 -23.62
CA ARG A 373 7.88 -23.67 -24.28
C ARG A 373 7.35 -24.96 -23.65
N LEU A 374 7.27 -25.03 -22.32
CA LEU A 374 6.68 -26.18 -21.63
C LEU A 374 5.22 -26.40 -21.99
N VAL A 375 4.43 -25.33 -22.12
CA VAL A 375 3.01 -25.41 -22.51
C VAL A 375 2.86 -25.83 -23.97
N GLU A 376 3.76 -25.41 -24.85
CA GLU A 376 3.78 -25.81 -26.26
C GLU A 376 4.16 -27.29 -26.45
N GLU A 377 5.14 -27.77 -25.67
CA GLU A 377 5.62 -29.17 -25.73
C GLU A 377 4.71 -30.14 -24.96
N ALA A 378 3.74 -29.65 -24.19
CA ALA A 378 2.85 -30.49 -23.38
C ALA A 378 1.93 -31.37 -24.26
N GLU A 379 1.72 -32.61 -23.84
CA GLU A 379 0.77 -33.53 -24.48
C GLU A 379 -0.69 -33.12 -24.23
N VAL A 380 -0.94 -32.41 -23.12
CA VAL A 380 -2.26 -31.92 -22.67
C VAL A 380 -2.35 -30.41 -22.89
N ASP A 381 -3.52 -29.92 -23.31
CA ASP A 381 -3.73 -28.48 -23.49
C ASP A 381 -3.88 -27.81 -22.12
N PHE A 382 -2.90 -26.98 -21.75
CA PHE A 382 -2.94 -26.19 -20.52
C PHE A 382 -3.29 -24.72 -20.78
N ASN A 383 -4.35 -24.22 -20.16
CA ASN A 383 -4.58 -22.79 -20.03
C ASN A 383 -3.97 -22.32 -18.71
N ILE A 384 -2.81 -21.67 -18.78
CA ILE A 384 -2.11 -21.19 -17.58
C ILE A 384 -2.38 -19.71 -17.38
N THR A 385 -3.02 -19.35 -16.28
CA THR A 385 -3.09 -17.97 -15.78
C THR A 385 -1.85 -17.70 -14.93
N PHE A 386 -0.91 -16.90 -15.45
CA PHE A 386 0.35 -16.61 -14.78
C PHE A 386 0.36 -15.21 -14.18
N GLN A 387 0.48 -15.14 -12.85
CA GLN A 387 0.64 -13.91 -12.09
C GLN A 387 2.08 -13.78 -11.56
N ALA A 388 2.81 -12.81 -12.12
CA ALA A 388 4.16 -12.49 -11.70
C ALA A 388 4.19 -11.65 -10.41
N SER A 389 5.22 -11.81 -9.60
CA SER A 389 5.52 -10.93 -8.46
C SER A 389 6.16 -9.59 -8.87
N ILE A 390 6.03 -9.18 -10.13
CA ILE A 390 6.69 -7.99 -10.70
C ILE A 390 5.63 -6.93 -10.99
N PRO A 391 5.77 -5.70 -10.46
CA PRO A 391 4.83 -4.62 -10.70
C PRO A 391 4.67 -4.29 -12.19
N ASN A 392 3.47 -3.86 -12.58
CA ASN A 392 3.13 -3.45 -13.96
C ASN A 392 3.24 -4.55 -15.03
N VAL A 393 3.47 -5.80 -14.63
CA VAL A 393 3.37 -6.94 -15.52
C VAL A 393 1.92 -7.44 -15.48
N PRO A 394 1.19 -7.44 -16.61
CA PRO A 394 -0.17 -7.95 -16.62
C PRO A 394 -0.19 -9.45 -16.34
N THR A 395 -1.26 -9.92 -15.71
CA THR A 395 -1.55 -11.35 -15.64
C THR A 395 -1.68 -11.87 -17.05
N ASN A 396 -0.83 -12.82 -17.42
CA ASN A 396 -0.79 -13.35 -18.79
C ASN A 396 -1.48 -14.71 -18.81
N MET A 397 -2.32 -14.92 -19.82
CA MET A 397 -2.82 -16.24 -20.16
C MET A 397 -1.80 -16.89 -21.12
N VAL A 398 -1.14 -17.95 -20.67
CA VAL A 398 -0.26 -18.77 -21.49
C VAL A 398 -1.09 -19.95 -21.97
N CYS A 399 -1.37 -19.99 -23.28
CA CYS A 399 -2.13 -21.06 -23.92
C CYS A 399 -1.26 -21.80 -24.94
N PRO A 400 -1.54 -23.08 -25.21
CA PRO A 400 -0.96 -23.77 -26.34
C PRO A 400 -1.37 -23.08 -27.64
N THR A 401 -0.48 -23.10 -28.63
CA THR A 401 -0.84 -22.74 -30.00
C THR A 401 -1.88 -23.74 -30.49
N HIS A 402 -3.10 -23.26 -30.77
CA HIS A 402 -4.18 -24.10 -31.28
C HIS A 402 -3.80 -24.69 -32.64
N VAL A 403 -3.46 -25.99 -32.67
CA VAL A 403 -3.28 -26.73 -33.92
C VAL A 403 -4.63 -27.28 -34.36
N PRO A 404 -5.20 -26.83 -35.51
CA PRO A 404 -6.48 -27.33 -36.00
C PRO A 404 -6.44 -28.86 -36.16
N GLY A 405 -7.42 -29.58 -35.60
CA GLY A 405 -7.59 -31.02 -35.78
C GLY A 405 -7.21 -31.92 -34.60
N ARG A 406 -6.69 -31.39 -33.48
CA ARG A 406 -6.49 -32.17 -32.24
C ARG A 406 -7.43 -31.69 -31.13
N ILE A 407 -8.42 -32.51 -30.78
CA ILE A 407 -9.21 -32.30 -29.55
C ILE A 407 -8.40 -32.91 -28.40
N ARG A 408 -7.71 -32.06 -27.63
CA ARG A 408 -7.01 -32.47 -26.40
C ARG A 408 -7.83 -32.04 -25.18
N PRO A 409 -7.77 -32.79 -24.08
CA PRO A 409 -8.41 -32.37 -22.83
C PRO A 409 -7.77 -31.07 -22.33
N LYS A 410 -8.59 -30.04 -22.07
CA LYS A 410 -8.12 -28.74 -21.58
C LYS A 410 -8.05 -28.75 -20.05
N LYS A 411 -6.91 -28.36 -19.50
CA LYS A 411 -6.72 -28.14 -18.05
C LYS A 411 -6.43 -26.68 -17.78
N ASN A 412 -7.15 -26.08 -16.85
CA ASN A 412 -6.85 -24.75 -16.36
C ASN A 412 -5.89 -24.85 -15.16
N MET A 413 -4.85 -24.04 -15.17
CA MET A 413 -3.90 -23.92 -14.06
C MET A 413 -3.66 -22.45 -13.76
N GLU A 414 -3.66 -22.08 -12.48
CA GLU A 414 -3.21 -20.77 -12.04
C GLU A 414 -1.83 -20.92 -11.41
N ILE A 415 -0.88 -20.10 -11.87
CA ILE A 415 0.46 -20.00 -11.30
C ILE A 415 0.66 -18.60 -10.73
N ARG A 416 0.93 -18.52 -9.43
CA ARG A 416 1.20 -17.27 -8.73
C ARG A 416 2.56 -17.28 -8.07
N VAL A 417 3.40 -16.32 -8.45
CA VAL A 417 4.69 -16.06 -7.80
C VAL A 417 4.49 -14.97 -6.74
N LEU A 418 4.85 -15.26 -5.49
CA LEU A 418 4.58 -14.35 -4.36
C LEU A 418 5.72 -13.36 -4.09
N THR A 419 6.94 -13.71 -4.49
CA THR A 419 8.13 -12.88 -4.28
C THR A 419 9.12 -12.99 -5.43
N PRO A 420 9.77 -11.90 -5.86
CA PRO A 420 10.79 -11.95 -6.90
C PRO A 420 11.97 -12.88 -6.59
N ALA A 421 12.18 -13.17 -5.30
CA ALA A 421 13.21 -14.12 -4.86
C ALA A 421 13.00 -15.55 -5.40
N PHE A 422 11.81 -15.88 -5.92
CA PHE A 422 11.59 -17.12 -6.66
C PHE A 422 12.51 -17.21 -7.88
N TYR A 423 12.60 -16.15 -8.69
CA TYR A 423 13.37 -16.18 -9.94
C TYR A 423 14.88 -16.36 -9.70
N SER A 424 15.42 -15.73 -8.66
CA SER A 424 16.82 -15.89 -8.27
C SER A 424 17.12 -17.24 -7.61
N ARG A 425 16.14 -17.88 -6.96
CA ARG A 425 16.28 -19.24 -6.45
C ARG A 425 16.17 -20.30 -7.52
N LEU A 426 15.37 -20.06 -8.56
CA LEU A 426 15.11 -21.01 -9.65
C LEU A 426 16.40 -21.57 -10.25
N ILE A 427 17.42 -20.72 -10.44
CA ILE A 427 18.72 -21.11 -11.02
C ILE A 427 19.57 -22.04 -10.13
N HIS A 428 19.21 -22.18 -8.86
CA HIS A 428 19.92 -23.02 -7.90
C HIS A 428 19.29 -24.41 -7.75
N TYR A 429 18.08 -24.62 -8.26
CA TYR A 429 17.45 -25.94 -8.25
C TYR A 429 18.01 -26.80 -9.38
N THR A 430 18.25 -28.07 -9.08
CA THR A 430 18.71 -29.05 -10.08
C THR A 430 17.59 -29.39 -11.07
N TYR A 431 16.34 -29.44 -10.59
CA TYR A 431 15.16 -29.69 -11.41
C TYR A 431 14.08 -28.62 -11.18
N THR A 432 13.42 -28.18 -12.25
CA THR A 432 12.35 -27.17 -12.15
C THR A 432 11.13 -27.67 -11.36
N SER A 433 10.89 -28.99 -11.34
CA SER A 433 9.88 -29.62 -10.49
C SER A 433 10.08 -29.33 -9.01
N GLU A 434 11.32 -29.28 -8.52
CA GLU A 434 11.64 -28.97 -7.12
C GLU A 434 11.36 -27.51 -6.76
N ALA A 435 11.47 -26.60 -7.73
CA ALA A 435 11.17 -25.18 -7.54
C ALA A 435 9.65 -24.89 -7.52
N ILE A 436 8.87 -25.79 -8.11
CA ILE A 436 7.42 -25.68 -8.35
C ILE A 436 6.62 -26.51 -7.33
N ASP A 437 7.25 -27.46 -6.65
CA ASP A 437 6.62 -28.26 -5.61
C ASP A 437 6.21 -27.37 -4.40
N PRO A 438 4.92 -27.34 -4.03
CA PRO A 438 4.42 -26.60 -2.87
C PRO A 438 5.08 -26.98 -1.54
N SER A 439 5.64 -28.18 -1.43
CA SER A 439 6.31 -28.66 -0.22
C SER A 439 7.73 -28.10 -0.03
N THR A 440 8.39 -27.68 -1.12
CA THR A 440 9.78 -27.19 -1.14
C THR A 440 9.88 -25.68 -1.42
N SER A 441 8.87 -25.08 -2.06
CA SER A 441 8.90 -23.66 -2.47
C SER A 441 7.66 -22.88 -2.01
N ALA A 442 7.74 -22.28 -0.83
CA ALA A 442 6.68 -21.43 -0.27
C ALA A 442 6.49 -20.08 -1.00
N ALA A 443 7.29 -19.80 -2.04
CA ALA A 443 7.20 -18.59 -2.86
C ALA A 443 6.38 -18.77 -4.15
N PHE A 444 5.89 -19.99 -4.38
CA PHE A 444 5.17 -20.39 -5.58
C PHE A 444 3.86 -21.09 -5.18
N ARG A 445 2.77 -20.80 -5.89
CA ARG A 445 1.50 -21.51 -5.73
C ARG A 445 0.96 -21.87 -7.11
N ALA A 446 0.73 -23.17 -7.33
CA ALA A 446 -0.04 -23.67 -8.46
C ALA A 446 -1.38 -24.22 -7.97
N LEU A 447 -2.47 -23.80 -8.62
CA LEU A 447 -3.80 -24.39 -8.46
C LEU A 447 -4.19 -25.04 -9.78
N VAL A 448 -4.57 -26.31 -9.75
CA VAL A 448 -5.06 -27.04 -10.92
C VAL A 448 -6.53 -27.35 -10.69
N ASP A 449 -7.39 -26.92 -11.61
CA ASP A 449 -8.78 -27.35 -11.61
C ASP A 449 -8.81 -28.87 -11.87
N THR A 450 -9.21 -29.63 -10.87
CA THR A 450 -9.54 -31.04 -11.04
C THR A 450 -11.04 -31.13 -11.26
N PRO A 451 -11.52 -31.80 -12.33
CA PRO A 451 -12.95 -31.94 -12.52
C PRO A 451 -13.56 -32.64 -11.31
N ARG A 452 -14.60 -32.03 -10.71
CA ARG A 452 -15.45 -32.69 -9.71
C ARG A 452 -15.88 -34.04 -10.30
N ARG A 453 -15.54 -35.14 -9.62
CA ARG A 453 -16.23 -36.41 -9.86
C ARG A 453 -17.71 -36.15 -9.56
N GLU A 454 -18.51 -36.02 -10.60
CA GLU A 454 -19.96 -36.19 -10.49
C GLU A 454 -20.18 -37.56 -9.85
N GLY A 455 -20.88 -37.55 -8.71
CA GLY A 455 -21.25 -38.77 -8.04
C GLY A 455 -22.12 -39.60 -8.98
N HIS A 456 -21.69 -40.81 -9.30
CA HIS A 456 -22.59 -41.84 -9.79
C HIS A 456 -23.62 -42.14 -8.70
N ALA A 457 -24.76 -41.46 -8.75
CA ALA A 457 -25.98 -41.87 -8.11
C ALA A 457 -26.85 -42.55 -9.19
N ALA A 458 -27.10 -43.84 -8.95
CA ALA A 458 -28.27 -44.63 -9.31
C ALA A 458 -28.93 -44.41 -10.68
N ASN A 459 -28.97 -45.48 -11.51
CA ASN A 459 -30.25 -45.85 -12.10
C ASN A 459 -30.41 -47.36 -12.31
N GLU A 460 -31.46 -47.88 -11.66
CA GLU A 460 -32.43 -48.89 -12.09
C GLU A 460 -31.97 -50.16 -12.82
N LYS A 461 -32.15 -51.30 -12.14
CA LYS A 461 -32.64 -52.53 -12.78
C LYS A 461 -33.71 -53.20 -11.93
N GLY A 462 -34.95 -53.03 -12.37
CA GLY A 462 -36.02 -54.04 -12.38
C GLY A 462 -36.90 -53.71 -13.60
N PRO A 463 -37.74 -54.61 -14.14
CA PRO A 463 -38.06 -55.97 -13.71
C PRO A 463 -37.87 -57.05 -14.81
N SER A 464 -37.75 -58.31 -14.40
CA SER A 464 -38.23 -59.53 -15.10
C SER A 464 -38.21 -60.66 -14.09
#